data_AF-A0AAJ2JSY9-F1
#
_entry.id   AF-A0AAJ2JSY9-F1
#
_cell.length_a   1.000
_cell.length_b   1.000
_cell.length_c   1.000
_cell.angle_alpha   90.00
_cell.angle_beta   90.00
_cell.angle_gamma   90.00
#
_symmetry.space_group_name_H-M   'P 1'
#
loop_
_entity.id
_entity.type
_entity.pdbx_description
1 polymer ?
#
loop_
_entity_poly.entity_id
_entity_poly.type
_entity_poly.pdbx_seq_one_letter_code
_entity_poly.pdbx_strand_id
1 'polypeptide(L)'
;MNRWIRNKVVIAYIVIFVLLTLPLFVKVLQHYDTLGKIETALHKLYRDTCHEDVEEIVVRANILQPFSIIGGVDSLWGATTSSKLIPSVSGYYGKKVISINKFPCSNYEYILDKGKKEFVPIEYLILGSTDDNEGIPLLGYYFLILAYFVYFSSILIILLVYVIKKLIGMLRNSR
;
A
#
# COMPACT_ATOMS: atom_id res chain seq x y z
N MET A 1 41.49 -0.46 6.37
CA MET A 1 40.50 -1.37 5.74
C MET A 1 40.85 -1.47 4.26
N ASN A 2 41.10 -2.67 3.74
CA ASN A 2 41.50 -2.86 2.34
C ASN A 2 40.39 -2.33 1.40
N ARG A 3 40.76 -1.68 0.29
CA ARG A 3 39.80 -0.99 -0.62
C ARG A 3 38.71 -1.95 -1.13
N TRP A 4 39.08 -3.21 -1.32
CA TRP A 4 38.19 -4.30 -1.73
C TRP A 4 37.14 -4.66 -0.67
N ILE A 5 37.54 -4.76 0.61
CA ILE A 5 36.61 -5.06 1.72
C ILE A 5 35.60 -3.91 1.88
N ARG A 6 36.05 -2.66 1.75
CA ARG A 6 35.17 -1.49 1.80
C ARG A 6 34.12 -1.51 0.69
N ASN A 7 34.51 -1.84 -0.53
CA ASN A 7 33.57 -1.89 -1.65
C ASN A 7 32.52 -2.99 -1.45
N LYS A 8 32.89 -4.17 -0.93
CA LYS A 8 31.94 -5.24 -0.61
C LYS A 8 30.91 -4.82 0.44
N VAL A 9 31.36 -4.14 1.49
CA VAL A 9 30.47 -3.63 2.55
C VAL A 9 29.48 -2.62 1.95
N VAL A 10 29.94 -1.67 1.15
CA VAL A 10 29.07 -0.69 0.49
C VAL A 10 28.02 -1.37 -0.40
N ILE A 11 28.42 -2.34 -1.21
CA ILE A 11 27.49 -3.11 -2.07
C ILE A 11 26.45 -3.84 -1.21
N ALA A 12 26.86 -4.47 -0.11
CA ALA A 12 25.93 -5.16 0.80
C ALA A 12 24.88 -4.21 1.38
N TYR A 13 25.29 -3.00 1.81
CA TYR A 13 24.36 -1.97 2.29
C TYR A 13 23.36 -1.55 1.21
N ILE A 14 23.81 -1.33 -0.02
CA ILE A 14 22.92 -1.00 -1.16
C ILE A 14 21.92 -2.13 -1.40
N VAL A 15 22.38 -3.39 -1.42
CA VAL A 15 21.50 -4.56 -1.63
C VAL A 15 20.45 -4.66 -0.53
N ILE A 16 20.84 -4.50 0.75
CA ILE A 16 19.90 -4.51 1.88
C ILE A 16 18.87 -3.39 1.72
N PHE A 17 19.29 -2.18 1.34
CA PHE A 17 18.38 -1.07 1.11
C PHE A 17 17.36 -1.37 -0.01
N VAL A 18 17.81 -1.94 -1.14
CA VAL A 18 16.93 -2.33 -2.24
C VAL A 18 15.93 -3.40 -1.78
N LEU A 19 16.38 -4.41 -1.03
CA LEU A 19 15.51 -5.47 -0.52
C LEU A 19 14.45 -4.95 0.48
N LEU A 20 14.77 -3.91 1.25
CA LEU A 20 13.81 -3.27 2.18
C LEU A 20 12.85 -2.31 1.48
N THR A 21 13.29 -1.59 0.44
CA THR A 21 12.47 -0.58 -0.27
C THR A 21 11.55 -1.18 -1.31
N LEU A 22 12.02 -2.14 -2.10
CA LEU A 22 11.31 -2.65 -3.27
C LEU A 22 9.94 -3.24 -2.95
N PRO A 23 9.76 -4.08 -1.91
CA PRO A 23 8.44 -4.63 -1.59
C PRO A 23 7.41 -3.56 -1.20
N LEU A 24 7.87 -2.51 -0.50
CA LEU A 24 7.00 -1.40 -0.10
C LEU A 24 6.58 -0.59 -1.33
N PHE A 25 7.51 -0.33 -2.26
CA PHE A 25 7.19 0.35 -3.51
C PHE A 25 6.17 -0.43 -4.34
N VAL A 26 6.34 -1.74 -4.49
CA VAL A 26 5.38 -2.61 -5.18
C VAL A 26 4.00 -2.54 -4.54
N LYS A 27 3.91 -2.60 -3.20
CA LYS A 27 2.63 -2.50 -2.48
C LYS A 27 1.96 -1.13 -2.65
N VAL A 28 2.73 -0.05 -2.67
CA VAL A 28 2.20 1.30 -2.95
C VAL A 28 1.64 1.39 -4.36
N LEU A 29 2.36 0.88 -5.36
CA LEU A 29 1.87 0.85 -6.74
C LEU A 29 0.61 0.01 -6.90
N GLN A 30 0.56 -1.17 -6.28
CA GLN A 30 -0.62 -2.03 -6.27
C GLN A 30 -1.83 -1.31 -5.67
N HIS A 31 -1.64 -0.58 -4.56
CA HIS A 31 -2.72 0.20 -3.94
C HIS A 31 -3.32 1.22 -4.90
N TYR A 32 -2.49 2.01 -5.60
CA TYR A 32 -2.98 3.01 -6.55
C TYR A 32 -3.61 2.40 -7.80
N ASP A 33 -3.04 1.32 -8.33
CA ASP A 33 -3.63 0.58 -9.46
C ASP A 33 -5.02 0.03 -9.10
N THR A 34 -5.17 -0.52 -7.88
CA THR A 34 -6.45 -1.00 -7.37
C THR A 34 -7.47 0.14 -7.22
N LEU A 35 -7.07 1.32 -6.74
CA LEU A 35 -7.98 2.48 -6.69
C LEU A 35 -8.48 2.88 -8.08
N GLY A 36 -7.61 2.92 -9.09
CA GLY A 36 -8.01 3.20 -10.47
C GLY A 36 -8.94 2.14 -11.07
N LYS A 37 -8.78 0.87 -10.67
CA LYS A 37 -9.70 -0.21 -11.04
C LYS A 37 -11.08 -0.03 -10.40
N ILE A 38 -11.14 0.38 -9.13
CA ILE A 38 -12.41 0.70 -8.45
C ILE A 38 -13.11 1.86 -9.16
N GLU A 39 -12.38 2.91 -9.51
CA GLU A 39 -12.91 4.07 -10.24
C GLU A 39 -13.53 3.67 -11.58
N THR A 40 -12.76 2.93 -12.39
CA THR A 40 -13.24 2.42 -13.69
C THR A 40 -14.49 1.55 -13.53
N ALA A 41 -14.48 0.66 -12.54
CA ALA A 41 -15.61 -0.23 -12.25
C ALA A 41 -16.85 0.54 -11.78
N LEU A 42 -16.67 1.64 -11.03
CA LEU A 42 -17.76 2.50 -10.61
C LEU A 42 -18.39 3.22 -11.80
N HIS A 43 -17.61 3.81 -12.71
CA HIS A 43 -18.17 4.43 -13.93
C HIS A 43 -19.08 3.45 -14.68
N LYS A 44 -18.61 2.20 -14.84
CA LYS A 44 -19.42 1.16 -15.48
C LYS A 44 -20.69 0.85 -14.67
N LEU A 45 -20.57 0.68 -13.36
CA LEU A 45 -21.70 0.34 -12.48
C LEU A 45 -22.79 1.43 -12.50
N TYR A 46 -22.42 2.71 -12.46
CA TYR A 46 -23.35 3.84 -12.58
C TYR A 46 -24.08 3.83 -13.92
N ARG A 47 -23.34 3.61 -15.01
CA ARG A 47 -23.94 3.56 -16.35
C ARG A 47 -24.92 2.39 -16.51
N ASP A 48 -24.54 1.21 -16.03
CA ASP A 48 -25.32 -0.01 -16.23
C ASP A 48 -26.55 -0.07 -15.29
N THR A 49 -26.41 0.41 -14.06
CA THR A 49 -27.43 0.24 -13.00
C THR A 49 -28.24 1.50 -12.74
N CYS A 50 -27.62 2.68 -12.79
CA CYS A 50 -28.30 3.96 -12.57
C CYS A 50 -28.68 4.66 -13.88
N HIS A 51 -28.20 4.17 -15.03
CA HIS A 51 -28.32 4.83 -16.34
C HIS A 51 -27.78 6.27 -16.34
N GLU A 52 -26.73 6.52 -15.55
CA GLU A 52 -26.08 7.81 -15.40
C GLU A 52 -24.61 7.72 -15.87
N ASP A 53 -24.18 8.70 -16.66
CA ASP A 53 -22.77 8.86 -17.05
C ASP A 53 -22.13 9.88 -16.11
N VAL A 54 -21.46 9.38 -15.07
CA VAL A 54 -20.84 10.22 -14.03
C VAL A 54 -19.47 10.66 -14.53
N GLU A 55 -19.26 11.98 -14.63
CA GLU A 55 -18.00 12.53 -15.17
C GLU A 55 -16.82 12.44 -14.19
N GLU A 56 -17.06 12.61 -12.88
CA GLU A 56 -15.99 12.66 -11.88
C GLU A 56 -16.26 11.65 -10.76
N ILE A 57 -15.30 10.74 -10.55
CA ILE A 57 -15.32 9.77 -9.45
C ILE A 57 -13.95 9.80 -8.77
N VAL A 58 -13.89 10.26 -7.53
CA VAL A 58 -12.66 10.34 -6.74
C VAL A 58 -12.67 9.24 -5.68
N VAL A 59 -11.88 8.18 -5.92
CA VAL A 59 -11.77 7.04 -4.99
C VAL A 59 -10.64 7.26 -3.98
N ARG A 60 -10.92 6.95 -2.70
CA ARG A 60 -9.99 7.06 -1.59
C ARG A 60 -10.05 5.80 -0.72
N ALA A 61 -8.89 5.28 -0.37
CA ALA A 61 -8.75 4.19 0.60
C ALA A 61 -7.48 4.39 1.42
N ASN A 62 -7.52 3.99 2.70
CA ASN A 62 -6.33 4.00 3.54
C ASN A 62 -5.34 2.93 3.08
N ILE A 63 -4.13 3.34 2.75
CA ILE A 63 -3.04 2.43 2.38
C ILE A 63 -2.54 1.60 3.57
N LEU A 64 -2.63 2.15 4.78
CA LEU A 64 -2.32 1.44 6.02
C LEU A 64 -3.58 0.73 6.52
N GLN A 65 -3.51 -0.60 6.61
CA GLN A 65 -4.59 -1.39 7.19
C GLN A 65 -4.51 -1.39 8.72
N PRO A 66 -5.63 -1.21 9.44
CA PRO A 66 -5.66 -1.23 10.90
C PRO A 66 -5.16 -2.56 11.48
N PHE A 67 -4.71 -2.51 12.74
CA PHE A 67 -4.28 -3.70 13.47
C PHE A 67 -5.46 -4.67 13.67
N SER A 68 -5.36 -5.90 13.16
CA SER A 68 -6.23 -6.99 13.59
C SER A 68 -5.42 -8.23 13.95
N ILE A 69 -5.34 -8.54 15.24
CA ILE A 69 -4.71 -9.76 15.76
C ILE A 69 -5.71 -10.93 15.68
N ILE A 70 -7.02 -10.63 15.72
CA ILE A 70 -8.12 -11.59 15.62
C ILE A 70 -9.25 -10.87 14.85
N GLY A 71 -9.70 -11.42 13.72
CA GLY A 71 -11.04 -11.12 13.18
C GLY A 71 -11.30 -9.79 12.45
N GLY A 72 -10.28 -9.10 11.93
CA GLY A 72 -10.42 -8.14 10.80
C GLY A 72 -11.31 -6.91 11.03
N VAL A 73 -10.71 -5.78 11.43
CA VAL A 73 -11.32 -4.48 11.13
C VAL A 73 -11.11 -4.26 9.64
N ASP A 74 -12.16 -4.47 8.84
CA ASP A 74 -12.12 -4.24 7.40
C ASP A 74 -11.80 -2.76 7.15
N SER A 75 -10.81 -2.49 6.31
CA SER A 75 -10.53 -1.12 5.88
C SER A 75 -11.66 -0.69 4.96
N LEU A 76 -12.11 0.55 5.04
CA LEU A 76 -13.14 1.07 4.16
C LEU A 76 -12.46 1.87 3.04
N TRP A 77 -12.95 1.69 1.83
CA TRP A 77 -12.74 2.66 0.76
C TRP A 77 -14.02 3.49 0.58
N GLY A 78 -13.85 4.71 0.10
CA GLY A 78 -14.94 5.61 -0.26
C GLY A 78 -14.67 6.26 -1.61
N ALA A 79 -15.73 6.61 -2.32
CA ALA A 79 -15.68 7.40 -3.52
C ALA A 79 -16.63 8.58 -3.39
N THR A 80 -16.16 9.77 -3.77
CA THR A 80 -17.00 10.95 -3.99
C THR A 80 -17.27 11.06 -5.48
N THR A 81 -18.51 11.33 -5.86
CA THR A 81 -18.90 11.40 -7.27
C THR A 81 -19.58 12.73 -7.59
N SER A 82 -19.63 13.09 -8.88
CA SER A 82 -20.43 14.21 -9.38
C SER A 82 -21.92 13.88 -9.59
N SER A 83 -22.35 12.63 -9.31
CA SER A 83 -23.76 12.23 -9.41
C SER A 83 -24.61 13.00 -8.40
N LYS A 84 -25.73 13.55 -8.87
CA LYS A 84 -26.72 14.20 -7.99
C LYS A 84 -27.52 13.19 -7.16
N LEU A 85 -27.61 11.94 -7.64
CA LEU A 85 -28.37 10.88 -6.99
C LEU A 85 -27.53 10.17 -5.93
N ILE A 86 -26.24 9.93 -6.21
CA ILE A 86 -25.34 9.21 -5.31
C ILE A 86 -24.00 9.94 -5.23
N PRO A 87 -23.90 10.99 -4.40
CA PRO A 87 -22.67 11.77 -4.28
C PRO A 87 -21.53 11.02 -3.57
N SER A 88 -21.84 9.90 -2.91
CA SER A 88 -20.86 9.10 -2.19
C SER A 88 -21.18 7.60 -2.17
N VAL A 89 -20.17 6.77 -2.38
CA VAL A 89 -20.23 5.30 -2.27
C VAL A 89 -19.09 4.83 -1.39
N SER A 90 -19.30 3.75 -0.63
CA SER A 90 -18.25 3.15 0.18
C SER A 90 -18.32 1.64 0.14
N GLY A 91 -17.20 0.99 0.43
CA GLY A 91 -17.09 -0.44 0.36
C GLY A 91 -15.96 -0.99 1.21
N TYR A 92 -15.84 -2.32 1.24
CA TYR A 92 -14.74 -2.99 1.93
C TYR A 92 -13.48 -2.99 1.07
N TYR A 93 -12.35 -2.73 1.73
CA TYR A 93 -11.02 -2.67 1.17
C TYR A 93 -10.07 -3.50 2.04
N GLY A 94 -9.10 -4.14 1.40
CA GLY A 94 -7.95 -4.69 2.11
C GLY A 94 -7.90 -6.20 2.12
N LYS A 95 -8.05 -6.81 3.30
CA LYS A 95 -7.78 -8.25 3.48
C LYS A 95 -8.85 -9.10 2.80
N LYS A 96 -10.12 -8.73 2.97
CA LYS A 96 -11.25 -9.33 2.24
C LYS A 96 -11.33 -8.83 0.81
N VAL A 97 -12.14 -9.52 0.03
CA VAL A 97 -12.48 -9.13 -1.34
C VAL A 97 -13.04 -7.71 -1.36
N ILE A 98 -12.59 -6.89 -2.31
CA ILE A 98 -13.10 -5.52 -2.48
C ILE A 98 -14.57 -5.58 -2.89
N SER A 99 -15.45 -4.96 -2.10
CA SER A 99 -16.90 -5.04 -2.30
C SER A 99 -17.62 -3.72 -2.03
N ILE A 100 -18.87 -3.63 -2.49
CA ILE A 100 -19.85 -2.58 -2.16
C ILE A 100 -21.05 -3.27 -1.52
N ASN A 101 -21.32 -3.00 -0.24
CA ASN A 101 -22.44 -3.64 0.46
C ASN A 101 -23.79 -2.99 0.17
N LYS A 102 -23.78 -1.71 -0.24
CA LYS A 102 -24.99 -0.97 -0.53
C LYS A 102 -24.73 0.03 -1.64
N PHE A 103 -25.38 -0.17 -2.78
CA PHE A 103 -25.31 0.74 -3.91
C PHE A 103 -26.70 1.33 -4.17
N PRO A 104 -26.95 2.63 -4.00
CA PRO A 104 -28.34 3.14 -3.92
C PRO A 104 -29.27 2.88 -5.12
N CYS A 105 -28.75 2.59 -6.31
CA CYS A 105 -29.57 2.19 -7.47
C CYS A 105 -29.88 0.68 -7.52
N SER A 106 -29.42 -0.11 -6.55
CA SER A 106 -29.54 -1.56 -6.54
C SER A 106 -29.56 -2.14 -5.13
N ASN A 107 -30.32 -3.21 -4.94
CA ASN A 107 -30.33 -3.92 -3.66
C ASN A 107 -29.24 -5.00 -3.58
N TYR A 108 -28.41 -5.14 -4.61
CA TYR A 108 -27.34 -6.14 -4.64
C TYR A 108 -26.08 -5.66 -3.93
N GLU A 109 -25.40 -6.62 -3.32
CA GLU A 109 -24.00 -6.46 -2.93
C GLU A 109 -23.11 -6.78 -4.15
N TYR A 110 -22.07 -5.99 -4.34
CA TYR A 110 -21.17 -6.13 -5.48
C TYR A 110 -19.75 -6.45 -5.03
N ILE A 111 -19.05 -7.26 -5.82
CA ILE A 111 -17.62 -7.55 -5.67
C ILE A 111 -16.87 -7.02 -6.90
N LEU A 112 -15.66 -6.50 -6.68
CA LEU A 112 -14.79 -6.07 -7.77
C LEU A 112 -14.13 -7.29 -8.44
N ASP A 113 -14.48 -7.55 -9.71
CA ASP A 113 -13.65 -8.37 -10.59
C ASP A 113 -12.50 -7.52 -11.12
N LYS A 114 -11.30 -7.67 -10.54
CA LYS A 114 -10.10 -6.91 -10.94
C LYS A 114 -9.63 -7.18 -12.37
N GLY A 115 -9.94 -8.36 -12.91
CA GLY A 115 -9.55 -8.76 -14.27
C GLY A 115 -10.43 -8.08 -15.32
N LYS A 116 -11.74 -8.03 -15.07
CA LYS A 116 -12.70 -7.36 -15.94
C LYS A 116 -12.82 -5.86 -15.65
N LYS A 117 -12.40 -5.41 -14.47
CA LYS A 117 -12.56 -4.04 -13.94
C LYS A 117 -14.03 -3.65 -13.77
N GLU A 118 -14.82 -4.55 -13.18
CA GLU A 118 -16.26 -4.37 -13.05
C GLU A 118 -16.75 -4.85 -11.69
N PHE A 119 -17.81 -4.21 -11.20
CA PHE A 119 -18.52 -4.66 -10.02
C PHE A 119 -19.59 -5.67 -10.42
N VAL A 120 -19.44 -6.92 -10.00
CA VAL A 120 -20.38 -8.02 -10.28
C VAL A 120 -21.20 -8.34 -9.04
N PRO A 121 -22.51 -8.65 -9.15
CA PRO A 121 -23.33 -8.99 -7.99
C PRO A 121 -22.83 -10.30 -7.35
N ILE A 122 -22.80 -10.34 -6.02
CA ILE A 122 -22.28 -11.47 -5.23
C ILE A 122 -23.00 -12.79 -5.57
N GLU A 123 -24.28 -12.74 -5.90
CA GLU A 123 -25.11 -13.90 -6.25
C GLU A 123 -24.56 -14.72 -7.43
N TYR A 124 -23.73 -14.11 -8.29
CA TYR A 124 -23.18 -14.76 -9.48
C TYR A 124 -21.78 -15.34 -9.28
N LEU A 125 -21.19 -15.21 -8.08
CA LEU A 125 -19.84 -15.72 -7.78
C LEU A 125 -19.90 -17.01 -6.96
N ILE A 126 -19.34 -18.08 -7.52
CA ILE A 126 -18.96 -19.28 -6.76
C ILE A 126 -17.82 -18.83 -5.82
N LEU A 127 -18.13 -18.70 -4.52
CA LEU A 127 -17.22 -18.33 -3.43
C LEU A 127 -16.00 -19.28 -3.39
N GLY A 128 -15.00 -18.97 -4.19
CA GLY A 128 -13.81 -19.80 -4.39
C GLY A 128 -12.59 -18.95 -4.73
N SER A 129 -12.39 -17.79 -4.11
CA SER A 129 -11.12 -17.04 -4.21
C SER A 129 -11.06 -15.99 -3.10
N THR A 130 -10.30 -16.26 -2.03
CA THR A 130 -8.97 -15.69 -1.74
C THR A 130 -8.99 -14.21 -1.40
N ASP A 131 -8.62 -13.92 -0.16
CA ASP A 131 -8.28 -12.60 0.37
C ASP A 131 -7.43 -11.76 -0.61
N ASP A 132 -7.90 -10.54 -0.91
CA ASP A 132 -7.25 -9.60 -1.83
C ASP A 132 -5.94 -9.02 -1.25
N ASN A 133 -5.81 -8.97 0.08
CA ASN A 133 -4.62 -8.49 0.82
C ASN A 133 -4.07 -7.13 0.33
N GLU A 134 -4.96 -6.18 0.05
CA GLU A 134 -4.64 -4.87 -0.50
C GLU A 134 -4.16 -3.86 0.55
N GLY A 135 -3.19 -3.02 0.21
CA GLY A 135 -2.55 -2.12 1.17
C GLY A 135 -1.48 -2.80 2.03
N ILE A 136 -0.98 -2.05 3.02
CA ILE A 136 0.15 -2.43 3.87
C ILE A 136 -0.37 -2.71 5.29
N PRO A 137 -0.15 -3.92 5.85
CA PRO A 137 -0.51 -4.19 7.23
C PRO A 137 0.32 -3.33 8.17
N LEU A 138 -0.32 -2.67 9.14
CA LEU A 138 0.32 -1.79 10.12
C LEU A 138 1.52 -2.45 10.82
N LEU A 139 1.41 -3.75 11.15
CA LEU A 139 2.50 -4.53 11.74
C LEU A 139 3.73 -4.59 10.81
N GLY A 140 3.52 -4.92 9.53
CA GLY A 140 4.60 -4.98 8.53
C GLY A 140 5.24 -3.60 8.31
N TYR A 141 4.43 -2.54 8.35
CA TYR A 141 4.92 -1.17 8.28
C TYR A 141 5.82 -0.80 9.48
N TYR A 142 5.44 -1.16 10.71
CA TYR A 142 6.28 -0.94 11.90
C TYR A 142 7.60 -1.73 11.85
N PHE A 143 7.56 -2.99 11.41
CA PHE A 143 8.78 -3.78 11.21
C PHE A 143 9.72 -3.12 10.20
N LEU A 144 9.17 -2.56 9.11
CA LEU A 144 9.96 -1.81 8.13
C LEU A 144 10.57 -0.55 8.74
N ILE A 145 9.81 0.26 9.46
CA ILE A 145 10.34 1.45 10.16
C ILE A 145 11.50 1.05 11.08
N LEU A 146 11.32 -0.01 11.87
CA LEU A 146 12.35 -0.50 12.78
C LEU A 146 13.61 -0.94 12.00
N ALA A 147 13.44 -1.67 10.89
CA ALA A 147 14.54 -2.09 10.04
C ALA A 147 15.30 -0.89 9.45
N TYR A 148 14.59 0.14 8.96
CA TYR A 148 15.21 1.39 8.50
C TYR A 148 15.95 2.10 9.62
N PHE A 149 15.37 2.17 10.81
CA PHE A 149 16.00 2.81 11.95
C PHE A 149 17.33 2.12 12.30
N VAL A 150 17.35 0.80 12.38
CA VAL A 150 18.58 0.01 12.62
C VAL A 150 19.59 0.20 11.48
N TYR A 151 19.13 0.14 10.23
CA TYR A 151 19.97 0.33 9.06
C TYR A 151 20.69 1.69 9.06
N PHE A 152 19.95 2.79 9.20
CA PHE A 152 20.53 4.14 9.20
C PHE A 152 21.36 4.42 10.45
N SER A 153 20.95 3.92 11.61
CA SER A 153 21.74 4.03 12.84
C SER A 153 23.10 3.34 12.69
N SER A 154 23.15 2.18 12.04
CA SER A 154 24.42 1.48 11.79
C SER A 154 25.38 2.30 10.90
N ILE A 155 24.87 2.96 9.87
CA ILE A 155 25.66 3.84 8.99
C ILE A 155 26.20 5.03 9.78
N LEU A 156 25.34 5.65 10.60
CA LEU A 156 25.70 6.82 11.40
C LEU A 156 26.78 6.47 12.43
N ILE A 157 26.70 5.30 13.09
CA ILE A 157 27.72 4.79 14.00
C ILE A 157 29.05 4.57 13.26
N ILE A 158 29.03 3.94 12.09
CA ILE A 158 30.24 3.71 11.28
C ILE A 158 30.90 5.04 10.90
N LEU A 159 30.12 6.04 10.49
CA LEU A 159 30.60 7.38 10.17
C LEU A 159 31.20 8.07 11.40
N LEU A 160 30.53 8.00 12.55
CA LEU A 160 31.03 8.55 13.82
C LEU A 160 32.39 7.95 14.20
N VAL A 161 32.51 6.63 14.16
CA VAL A 161 33.77 5.92 14.46
C VAL A 161 34.87 6.35 13.50
N TYR A 162 34.55 6.53 12.21
CA TYR A 162 35.51 7.01 11.22
C TYR A 162 35.99 8.45 11.53
N VAL A 163 35.07 9.36 11.86
CA VAL A 163 35.39 10.75 12.22
C VAL A 163 36.23 10.83 13.48
N ILE A 164 35.86 10.10 14.54
CA ILE A 164 36.60 10.07 15.81
C ILE A 164 38.03 9.57 15.58
N LYS A 165 38.21 8.46 14.84
CA LYS A 165 39.54 7.95 14.51
C LYS A 165 40.38 8.96 13.74
N LYS A 166 39.77 9.70 12.80
CA LYS A 166 40.44 10.73 12.02
C LYS A 166 40.88 11.91 12.91
N LEU A 167 40.01 12.39 13.80
CA LEU A 167 40.31 13.46 14.75
C LEU A 167 41.45 13.08 15.71
N ILE A 168 41.40 11.89 16.30
CA ILE A 168 42.48 11.38 17.16
C ILE A 168 43.80 11.30 16.39
N GLY A 169 43.77 10.85 15.14
CA GLY A 169 44.96 10.80 14.28
C GLY A 169 45.56 12.19 14.00
N MET A 170 44.72 13.19 13.71
CA MET A 170 45.19 14.57 13.52
C MET A 170 45.77 15.16 14.80
N LEU A 171 45.10 14.97 15.93
CA LEU A 171 45.58 15.45 17.23
C LEU A 171 46.92 14.80 17.63
N ARG A 172 47.13 13.53 17.26
CA ARG A 172 48.39 12.81 17.52
C ARG A 172 49.53 13.24 16.61
N ASN A 173 49.26 13.62 15.35
CA ASN A 173 50.27 14.14 14.42
C ASN A 173 50.60 15.64 14.61
N SER A 174 49.80 16.36 15.41
CA SER A 174 50.01 17.77 15.75
C SER A 174 50.86 17.96 17.02
N ARG A 175 51.26 16.88 17.69
CA ARG A 175 52.21 16.84 18.81
C ARG A 175 53.53 16.26 18.33
#